data_AF-A0A382PPD2-F1
#
_entry.id   AF-A0A382PPD2-F1
#
_cell.length_a   1.000
_cell.length_b   1.000
_cell.length_c   1.000
_cell.angle_alpha   90.00
_cell.angle_beta   90.00
_cell.angle_gamma   90.00
#
_symmetry.space_group_name_H-M   'P 1'
#
loop_
_entity.id
_entity.type
_entity.pdbx_description
1 polymer ?
#
loop_
_entity_poly.entity_id
_entity_poly.type
_entity_poly.pdbx_seq_one_letter_code
_entity_poly.pdbx_strand_id
1 'polypeptide(L)'
;MSLINDLIYFDNPTIWDNFGGTSSGYGGLTWQMFIWSVLVGILVIAWLAYNLVFFRHKKGDPEPKDGLKVGVFPSERGNVKIELAWTIAPLILVIWLTFLSLAPL
;
A
#
# COMPACT_ATOMS: atom_id res chain seq x y z
N MET A 1 22.68 -27.95 3.77
CA MET A 1 21.66 -26.96 3.34
C MET A 1 22.38 -25.83 2.62
N SER A 2 21.74 -25.20 1.63
CA SER A 2 22.33 -24.09 0.85
C SER A 2 22.03 -22.76 1.56
N LEU A 3 23.01 -21.84 1.63
CA LEU A 3 22.84 -20.49 2.21
C LEU A 3 21.63 -19.73 1.64
N ILE A 4 21.28 -20.00 0.39
CA ILE A 4 20.12 -19.38 -0.28
C ILE A 4 18.80 -19.92 0.30
N ASN A 5 18.76 -21.21 0.63
CA ASN A 5 17.57 -21.84 1.21
C ASN A 5 17.33 -21.28 2.63
N ASP A 6 18.38 -21.22 3.45
CA ASP A 6 18.30 -20.70 4.82
C ASP A 6 17.93 -19.20 4.86
N LEU A 7 18.28 -18.43 3.82
CA LEU A 7 17.90 -17.01 3.70
C LEU A 7 16.43 -16.81 3.33
N ILE A 8 15.84 -17.74 2.58
CA ILE A 8 14.47 -17.65 2.08
C ILE A 8 13.48 -18.28 3.07
N TYR A 9 13.89 -19.38 3.72
CA TYR A 9 13.08 -20.20 4.62
C TYR A 9 13.69 -20.18 6.02
N PHE A 10 13.36 -19.13 6.77
CA PHE A 10 13.83 -18.92 8.14
C PHE A 10 12.64 -18.99 9.13
N ASP A 11 12.92 -19.32 10.38
CA ASP A 11 11.89 -19.42 11.41
C ASP A 11 11.34 -18.05 11.80
N ASN A 12 10.05 -18.00 12.11
CA ASN A 12 9.43 -16.77 12.58
C ASN A 12 9.95 -16.38 13.96
N PRO A 13 9.99 -15.07 14.28
CA PRO A 13 10.23 -14.65 15.65
C PRO A 13 9.09 -15.13 16.54
N THR A 14 9.38 -15.49 17.80
CA THR A 14 8.41 -16.12 18.72
C THR A 14 7.14 -15.31 18.97
N ILE A 15 7.21 -13.99 18.81
CA ILE A 15 6.05 -13.09 18.92
C ILE A 15 5.03 -13.38 17.79
N TRP A 16 5.47 -13.95 16.67
CA TRP A 16 4.72 -14.12 15.43
C TRP A 16 4.23 -15.56 15.19
N ASP A 17 4.60 -16.50 16.06
CA ASP A 17 4.31 -17.94 15.92
C ASP A 17 2.80 -18.26 15.92
N ASN A 18 1.98 -17.41 16.58
CA ASN A 18 0.55 -17.64 16.73
C ASN A 18 -0.32 -17.01 15.61
N PHE A 19 0.29 -16.40 14.59
CA PHE A 19 -0.45 -15.66 13.54
C PHE A 19 -0.78 -16.51 12.29
N GLY A 20 -0.81 -17.83 12.42
CA GLY A 20 -1.09 -18.76 11.31
C GLY A 20 0.20 -19.20 10.61
N GLY A 21 0.81 -20.25 11.15
CA GLY A 21 2.02 -20.87 10.60
C GLY A 21 1.70 -21.80 9.43
N THR A 22 1.52 -21.25 8.23
CA THR A 22 1.36 -22.04 7.00
C THR A 22 2.72 -22.40 6.35
N SER A 23 3.74 -21.55 6.50
CA SER A 23 5.10 -21.78 6.00
C SER A 23 6.15 -20.88 6.67
N SER A 24 7.41 -21.31 6.68
CA SER A 24 8.54 -20.54 7.19
C SER A 24 9.03 -19.50 6.16
N GLY A 25 9.68 -18.46 6.67
CA GLY A 25 10.31 -17.42 5.87
C GLY A 25 9.32 -16.54 5.09
N TYR A 26 9.78 -16.00 3.96
CA TYR A 26 9.02 -14.99 3.20
C TYR A 26 7.72 -15.52 2.55
N GLY A 27 7.55 -16.83 2.48
CA GLY A 27 6.31 -17.46 2.01
C GLY A 27 5.18 -17.43 3.04
N GLY A 28 5.51 -17.27 4.33
CA GLY A 28 4.54 -17.30 5.41
C GLY A 28 3.54 -16.14 5.36
N LEU A 29 2.30 -16.40 5.76
CA LEU A 29 1.21 -15.41 5.73
C LEU A 29 1.58 -14.14 6.52
N THR A 30 2.13 -14.29 7.72
CA THR A 30 2.53 -13.15 8.56
C THR A 30 3.59 -12.29 7.87
N TRP A 31 4.58 -12.90 7.20
CA TRP A 31 5.60 -12.18 6.44
C TRP A 31 5.04 -11.50 5.21
N GLN A 32 4.15 -12.17 4.47
CA GLN A 32 3.46 -11.57 3.33
C GLN A 32 2.66 -10.34 3.77
N MET A 33 1.88 -10.46 4.85
CA MET A 33 1.13 -9.34 5.43
C MET A 33 2.06 -8.18 5.83
N PHE A 34 3.18 -8.47 6.50
CA PHE A 34 4.14 -7.46 6.92
C PHE A 34 4.77 -6.73 5.72
N ILE A 35 5.30 -7.48 4.74
CA ILE A 35 5.99 -6.93 3.58
C ILE A 35 5.05 -6.04 2.76
N TRP A 36 3.84 -6.52 2.45
CA TRP A 36 2.86 -5.75 1.69
C TRP A 36 2.40 -4.50 2.44
N SER A 37 2.23 -4.59 3.76
CA SER A 37 1.87 -3.43 4.60
C SER A 37 2.97 -2.37 4.59
N VAL A 38 4.24 -2.77 4.70
CA VAL A 38 5.38 -1.84 4.65
C VAL A 38 5.49 -1.21 3.26
N LEU A 39 5.40 -2.01 2.19
CA LEU A 39 5.50 -1.52 0.81
C LEU A 39 4.39 -0.51 0.48
N VAL A 40 3.14 -0.85 0.75
CA VAL A 40 1.99 0.03 0.50
C VAL A 40 2.05 1.25 1.42
N GLY A 41 2.40 1.06 2.69
CA GLY A 41 2.54 2.14 3.66
C GLY A 41 3.57 3.17 3.23
N ILE A 42 4.77 2.73 2.83
CA ILE A 42 5.82 3.62 2.33
C ILE A 42 5.35 4.34 1.06
N LEU A 43 4.75 3.63 0.11
CA LEU A 43 4.24 4.23 -1.12
C LEU A 43 3.24 5.35 -0.84
N VAL A 44 2.22 5.07 -0.02
CA VAL A 44 1.15 6.04 0.29
C VAL A 44 1.70 7.21 1.09
N ILE A 45 2.50 6.96 2.13
CA ILE A 45 3.08 8.02 2.97
C ILE A 45 4.03 8.90 2.15
N ALA A 46 4.91 8.32 1.33
CA ALA A 46 5.80 9.08 0.47
C ALA A 46 5.02 9.92 -0.55
N TRP A 47 3.98 9.35 -1.14
CA TRP A 47 3.11 10.07 -2.08
C TRP A 47 2.40 11.25 -1.41
N LEU A 48 1.84 11.05 -0.21
CA LEU A 48 1.19 12.12 0.55
C LEU A 48 2.20 13.20 0.99
N ALA A 49 3.38 12.81 1.48
CA ALA A 49 4.43 13.73 1.87
C ALA A 49 4.92 14.56 0.67
N TYR A 50 5.11 13.92 -0.49
CA TYR A 50 5.44 14.61 -1.74
C TYR A 50 4.38 15.65 -2.09
N ASN A 51 3.10 15.27 -2.09
CA ASN A 51 2.02 16.20 -2.44
C ASN A 51 1.94 17.37 -1.45
N LEU A 52 2.08 17.08 -0.16
CA LEU A 52 2.06 18.08 0.90
C LEU A 52 3.21 19.08 0.80
N VAL A 53 4.41 18.64 0.41
CA VAL A 53 5.58 19.52 0.35
C VAL A 53 5.63 20.32 -0.96
N PHE A 54 5.35 19.66 -2.09
CA PHE A 54 5.54 20.26 -3.41
C PHE A 54 4.36 21.12 -3.87
N PHE A 55 3.12 20.74 -3.54
CA PHE A 55 1.91 21.46 -3.97
C PHE A 55 1.31 22.37 -2.89
N ARG A 56 2.04 22.61 -1.79
CA ARG A 56 1.61 23.56 -0.77
C ARG A 56 1.60 24.97 -1.34
N HIS A 57 0.45 25.63 -1.25
CA HIS A 57 0.30 27.04 -1.61
C HIS A 57 1.22 27.92 -0.76
N LYS A 58 1.99 28.80 -1.40
CA LYS A 58 2.93 29.74 -0.75
C LYS A 58 2.36 31.15 -0.78
N LYS A 59 2.83 31.97 0.16
CA LYS A 59 2.44 33.39 0.21
C LYS A 59 2.92 34.09 -1.05
N GLY A 60 1.99 34.65 -1.82
CA GLY A 60 2.26 35.33 -3.10
C GLY A 60 2.04 34.46 -4.34
N ASP A 61 1.69 33.18 -4.18
CA ASP A 61 1.22 32.38 -5.31
C ASP A 61 -0.12 32.94 -5.83
N PRO A 62 -0.35 32.92 -7.16
CA PRO A 62 -1.62 33.32 -7.73
C PRO A 62 -2.75 32.41 -7.22
N GLU A 63 -3.98 32.93 -7.18
CA GLU A 63 -5.13 32.12 -6.79
C GLU A 63 -5.21 30.84 -7.66
N PRO A 64 -5.46 29.68 -7.05
CA PRO A 64 -5.62 28.44 -7.81
C PRO A 64 -6.70 28.62 -8.87
N LYS A 65 -6.40 28.22 -10.11
CA LYS A 65 -7.36 28.28 -11.23
C LYS A 65 -8.68 27.57 -10.89
N ASP A 66 -8.60 26.54 -10.07
CA ASP A 66 -9.72 25.76 -9.56
C ASP A 66 -10.09 26.13 -8.11
N GLY A 67 -9.88 27.37 -7.69
CA GLY A 67 -10.34 27.86 -6.39
C GLY A 67 -11.86 27.71 -6.25
N LEU A 68 -12.33 27.42 -5.03
CA LEU A 68 -13.76 27.38 -4.74
C LEU A 68 -14.36 28.78 -4.95
N LYS A 69 -15.27 28.91 -5.94
CA LYS A 69 -15.99 30.16 -6.21
C LYS A 69 -17.41 30.05 -5.67
N VAL A 70 -17.83 31.04 -4.87
CA VAL A 70 -19.18 31.08 -4.30
C VAL A 70 -20.23 31.10 -5.42
N GLY A 71 -21.21 30.21 -5.34
CA GLY A 71 -22.31 30.14 -6.31
C GLY A 71 -22.00 29.42 -7.63
N VAL A 72 -20.82 28.81 -7.78
CA VAL A 72 -20.44 28.02 -8.96
C VAL A 72 -20.10 26.60 -8.54
N PHE A 73 -20.60 25.61 -9.27
CA PHE A 73 -20.22 24.22 -9.04
C PHE A 73 -18.70 24.06 -9.27
N PRO A 74 -17.98 23.40 -8.36
CA PRO A 74 -16.55 23.15 -8.55
C PRO A 74 -16.27 22.38 -9.83
N SER A 75 -15.12 22.63 -10.44
CA SER A 75 -14.61 21.83 -11.56
C SER A 75 -14.49 20.35 -11.14
N GLU A 76 -14.87 19.43 -12.02
CA GLU A 76 -14.66 18.00 -11.82
C GLU A 76 -13.15 17.70 -11.79
N ARG A 77 -12.69 17.06 -10.71
CA ARG A 77 -11.27 16.71 -10.50
C ARG A 77 -11.00 15.21 -10.66
N GLY A 78 -11.98 14.47 -11.17
CA GLY A 78 -11.90 13.02 -11.35
C GLY A 78 -11.01 12.64 -12.53
N ASN A 79 -10.37 11.49 -12.41
CA ASN A 79 -9.71 10.84 -13.55
C ASN A 79 -10.01 9.36 -13.46
N VAL A 80 -10.90 8.89 -14.33
CA VAL A 80 -11.39 7.51 -14.36
C VAL A 80 -10.24 6.49 -14.44
N LYS A 81 -9.17 6.81 -15.17
CA LYS A 81 -8.01 5.89 -15.30
C LYS A 81 -7.28 5.72 -13.96
N ILE A 82 -7.14 6.83 -13.23
CA ILE A 82 -6.50 6.85 -11.90
C ILE A 82 -7.40 6.11 -10.91
N GLU A 83 -8.68 6.46 -10.83
CA GLU A 83 -9.65 5.81 -9.94
C GLU A 83 -9.69 4.30 -10.14
N LEU A 84 -9.68 3.85 -11.40
CA LEU A 84 -9.63 2.42 -11.73
C LEU A 84 -8.32 1.78 -11.25
N ALA A 85 -7.17 2.42 -11.45
CA ALA A 85 -5.88 1.93 -10.98
C ALA A 85 -5.83 1.80 -9.45
N TRP A 86 -6.30 2.81 -8.71
CA TRP A 86 -6.35 2.81 -7.25
C TRP A 86 -7.41 1.87 -6.67
N THR A 87 -8.31 1.36 -7.49
CA THR A 87 -9.29 0.33 -7.07
C THR A 87 -8.76 -1.07 -7.37
N ILE A 88 -8.27 -1.31 -8.59
CA ILE A 88 -7.83 -2.64 -9.03
C ILE A 88 -6.55 -3.07 -8.32
N ALA A 89 -5.56 -2.18 -8.16
CA ALA A 89 -4.29 -2.54 -7.54
C ALA A 89 -4.43 -3.08 -6.10
N PRO A 90 -5.12 -2.38 -5.16
CA PRO A 90 -5.33 -2.93 -3.82
C PRO A 90 -6.25 -4.15 -3.83
N LEU A 91 -7.22 -4.23 -4.75
CA LEU A 91 -8.08 -5.41 -4.87
C LEU A 91 -7.27 -6.67 -5.21
N ILE A 92 -6.34 -6.59 -6.16
CA ILE A 92 -5.44 -7.71 -6.51
C ILE A 92 -4.62 -8.15 -5.30
N LEU A 93 -4.08 -7.19 -4.53
CA LEU A 93 -3.29 -7.47 -3.33
C LEU A 93 -4.12 -8.17 -2.25
N VAL A 94 -5.36 -7.74 -2.03
CA VAL A 94 -6.26 -8.40 -1.06
C VAL A 94 -6.64 -9.80 -1.54
N ILE A 95 -6.91 -10.00 -2.83
CA ILE A 95 -7.17 -11.33 -3.40
C ILE A 95 -5.97 -12.25 -3.19
N TRP A 96 -4.75 -11.76 -3.40
CA TRP A 96 -3.52 -12.52 -3.16
C TRP A 96 -3.39 -12.96 -1.70
N LEU A 97 -3.55 -12.03 -0.76
CA LEU A 97 -3.47 -12.34 0.68
C LEU A 97 -4.59 -13.28 1.12
N THR A 98 -5.78 -13.12 0.56
CA THR A 98 -6.92 -14.02 0.78
C THR A 98 -6.58 -15.43 0.29
N PHE A 99 -6.04 -15.57 -0.92
CA PHE A 99 -5.63 -16.87 -1.45
C PHE A 99 -4.61 -17.57 -0.55
N LEU A 100 -3.59 -16.83 -0.08
CA LEU A 100 -2.61 -17.38 0.87
C LEU A 100 -3.24 -17.77 2.21
N SER A 101 -4.23 -17.01 2.69
CA SER A 101 -4.96 -17.31 3.92
C SER A 101 -5.87 -18.53 3.81
N LEU A 102 -6.31 -18.90 2.59
CA LEU A 102 -7.13 -20.08 2.34
C LEU A 102 -6.28 -21.34 2.05
N ALA A 103 -4.96 -21.19 1.88
CA ALA A 103 -4.10 -22.34 1.70
C ALA A 103 -4.18 -23.26 2.93
N PRO A 104 -4.20 -24.60 2.75
CA PRO A 104 -4.24 -25.53 3.86
C PRO A 104 -3.05 -25.30 4.80
N LEU A 105 -3.33 -25.38 6.11
CA LEU A 105 -2.35 -25.30 7.20
C LEU A 105 -1.40 -26.50 7.18
#